data_AF-A0A956N123-F1
#
_entry.id   AF-A0A956N123-F1
#
_cell.length_a   1.000
_cell.length_b   1.000
_cell.length_c   1.000
_cell.angle_alpha   90.00
_cell.angle_beta   90.00
_cell.angle_gamma   90.00
#
_symmetry.space_group_name_H-M   'P 1'
#
loop_
_entity.id
_entity.type
_entity.pdbx_description
1 polymer ?
#
loop_
_entity_poly.entity_id
_entity_poly.type
_entity_poly.pdbx_seq_one_letter_code
_entity_poly.pdbx_strand_id
1 'polypeptide(L)'
;MNPGTRRGAWTEEAVAHVLDQLAQRRIETICLAGFMRVLPAAVVRAFPSRILNIHPSLLPSFPGLHAPRQALRAGAKVSGCTVHFVDEGVDTGPMLLQAAVPVLPDDDEDRLAARVLEQEHRLFPRVLRWFAAGRLELDGARALLDGRPLDGWPETLPAA
;
A
#
# COMPACT_ATOMS: atom_id res chain seq x y z
N MET A 1 12.42 14.52 12.08
CA MET A 1 11.58 15.41 11.26
C MET A 1 10.45 14.55 10.70
N ASN A 2 9.19 14.82 11.03
CA ASN A 2 8.04 13.99 10.65
C ASN A 2 7.74 14.18 9.15
N PRO A 3 7.81 13.13 8.30
CA PRO A 3 7.60 13.24 6.86
C PRO A 3 6.17 13.65 6.46
N GLY A 4 5.21 13.62 7.40
CA GLY A 4 3.81 13.93 7.12
C GLY A 4 3.43 15.41 6.99
N THR A 5 4.33 16.38 7.25
CA THR A 5 3.86 17.77 7.46
C THR A 5 4.23 18.84 6.44
N ARG A 6 5.11 18.67 5.43
CA ARG A 6 5.22 19.67 4.33
C ARG A 6 5.71 19.13 2.97
N ARG A 7 4.76 18.87 2.07
CA ARG A 7 4.60 19.54 0.74
C ARG A 7 3.11 19.56 0.38
N GLY A 8 2.49 20.72 0.56
CA GLY A 8 1.07 21.01 0.28
C GLY A 8 0.10 20.40 1.28
N ALA A 9 -0.24 21.11 2.35
CA ALA A 9 -1.42 20.75 3.13
C ALA A 9 -2.64 20.79 2.19
N TRP A 10 -3.52 19.80 2.30
CA TRP A 10 -4.78 19.83 1.58
C TRP A 10 -5.63 20.97 2.15
N THR A 11 -6.05 21.91 1.32
CA THR A 11 -7.05 22.91 1.73
C THR A 11 -8.43 22.27 1.72
N GLU A 12 -9.37 22.80 2.49
CA GLU A 12 -10.74 22.30 2.52
C GLU A 12 -11.39 22.34 1.12
N GLU A 13 -11.12 23.37 0.34
CA GLU A 13 -11.62 23.48 -1.04
C GLU A 13 -11.05 22.39 -1.94
N ALA A 14 -9.75 22.08 -1.81
CA ALA A 14 -9.11 21.01 -2.59
C ALA A 14 -9.68 19.63 -2.21
N VAL A 15 -9.93 19.39 -0.91
CA VAL A 15 -10.55 18.15 -0.43
C VAL A 15 -11.97 18.01 -0.99
N ALA A 16 -12.78 19.08 -0.89
CA ALA A 16 -14.14 19.10 -1.40
C ALA A 16 -14.19 18.86 -2.91
N HIS A 17 -13.28 19.50 -3.66
CA HIS A 17 -13.18 19.31 -5.10
C HIS A 17 -12.82 17.87 -5.47
N VAL A 18 -11.87 17.24 -4.77
CA VAL A 18 -11.53 15.83 -5.01
C VAL A 18 -12.73 14.92 -4.73
N LEU A 19 -13.42 15.10 -3.60
CA LEU A 19 -14.59 14.31 -3.26
C LEU A 19 -15.71 14.45 -4.31
N ASP A 20 -15.98 15.67 -4.77
CA ASP A 20 -16.94 15.94 -5.83
C ASP A 20 -16.56 15.23 -7.13
N GLN A 21 -15.28 15.33 -7.57
CA GLN A 21 -14.81 14.65 -8.77
C GLN A 21 -14.90 13.12 -8.68
N LEU A 22 -14.59 12.55 -7.52
CA LEU A 22 -14.72 11.12 -7.27
C LEU A 22 -16.18 10.67 -7.34
N ALA A 23 -17.10 11.43 -6.74
CA ALA A 23 -18.53 11.15 -6.76
C ALA A 23 -19.15 11.27 -8.16
N GLN A 24 -18.85 12.36 -8.89
CA GLN A 24 -19.36 12.59 -10.25
C GLN A 24 -18.95 11.49 -11.23
N ARG A 25 -17.73 10.95 -11.06
CA ARG A 25 -17.19 9.86 -11.87
C ARG A 25 -17.63 8.47 -11.39
N ARG A 26 -18.42 8.40 -10.31
CA ARG A 26 -18.85 7.16 -9.67
C ARG A 26 -17.68 6.23 -9.37
N ILE A 27 -16.60 6.78 -8.82
CA ILE A 27 -15.44 5.99 -8.43
C ILE A 27 -15.84 5.07 -7.28
N GLU A 28 -15.53 3.78 -7.43
CA GLU A 28 -15.79 2.76 -6.41
C GLU A 28 -14.54 2.37 -5.63
N THR A 29 -13.34 2.65 -6.18
CA THR A 29 -12.06 2.25 -5.60
C THR A 29 -10.97 3.24 -5.96
N ILE A 30 -10.09 3.54 -5.01
CA ILE A 30 -8.90 4.35 -5.22
C ILE A 30 -7.66 3.45 -5.09
N CYS A 31 -6.76 3.51 -6.06
CA CYS A 31 -5.48 2.79 -6.02
C CYS A 31 -4.33 3.80 -5.94
N LEU A 32 -3.59 3.78 -4.85
CA LEU A 32 -2.40 4.59 -4.65
C LEU A 32 -1.17 3.82 -5.15
N ALA A 33 -0.67 4.22 -6.32
CA ALA A 33 0.55 3.68 -6.93
C ALA A 33 1.63 4.78 -6.93
N GLY A 34 2.44 4.84 -5.87
CA GLY A 34 3.46 5.90 -5.72
C GLY A 34 2.90 7.28 -5.39
N PHE A 35 1.75 7.34 -4.70
CA PHE A 35 1.15 8.62 -4.28
C PHE A 35 1.84 9.16 -3.02
N MET A 36 2.75 10.11 -3.21
CA MET A 36 3.67 10.61 -2.16
C MET A 36 3.05 11.63 -1.20
N ARG A 37 1.72 11.63 -1.01
CA ARG A 37 1.03 12.54 -0.07
C ARG A 37 0.06 11.75 0.79
N VAL A 38 -0.01 12.10 2.08
CA VAL A 38 -1.03 11.55 2.96
C VAL A 38 -2.40 11.99 2.46
N LEU A 39 -3.33 11.04 2.31
CA LEU A 39 -4.71 11.36 1.91
C LEU A 39 -5.43 12.12 3.03
N PRO A 40 -6.30 13.09 2.70
CA PRO A 40 -7.16 13.71 3.69
C PRO A 40 -8.06 12.67 4.35
N ALA A 41 -8.22 12.74 5.67
CA ALA A 41 -9.08 11.83 6.41
C ALA A 41 -10.53 11.81 5.88
N ALA A 42 -11.03 12.93 5.36
CA ALA A 42 -12.34 13.00 4.72
C ALA A 42 -12.45 12.11 3.46
N VAL A 43 -11.38 12.00 2.66
CA VAL A 43 -11.33 11.11 1.49
C VAL A 43 -11.29 9.65 1.94
N VAL A 44 -10.46 9.34 2.95
CA VAL A 44 -10.38 7.98 3.52
C VAL A 44 -11.74 7.52 4.03
N ARG A 45 -12.44 8.36 4.81
CA ARG A 45 -13.77 8.04 5.34
C ARG A 45 -14.86 7.92 4.28
N ALA A 46 -14.73 8.59 3.13
CA ALA A 46 -15.67 8.44 2.02
C ALA A 46 -15.50 7.09 1.28
N PHE A 47 -14.33 6.46 1.41
CA PHE A 47 -13.97 5.20 0.77
C PHE A 47 -13.55 4.14 1.80
N PRO A 48 -14.41 3.82 2.80
CA PRO A 48 -14.06 2.86 3.84
C PRO A 48 -13.76 1.50 3.19
N SER A 49 -12.58 0.94 3.46
CA SER A 49 -12.12 -0.33 2.90
C SER A 49 -12.14 -0.40 1.36
N ARG A 50 -12.02 0.75 0.69
CA ARG A 50 -12.05 0.87 -0.79
C ARG A 50 -10.86 1.65 -1.35
N ILE A 51 -9.84 1.89 -0.53
CA ILE A 51 -8.59 2.50 -0.96
C ILE A 51 -7.47 1.48 -0.77
N LEU A 52 -6.79 1.13 -1.86
CA LEU A 52 -5.65 0.24 -1.87
C LEU A 52 -4.37 1.05 -2.03
N ASN A 53 -3.32 0.69 -1.29
CA ASN A 53 -1.98 1.26 -1.45
C ASN A 53 -0.95 0.14 -1.58
N ILE A 54 0.13 0.42 -2.32
CA ILE A 54 1.33 -0.40 -2.31
C ILE A 54 2.50 0.39 -1.75
N HIS A 55 3.19 -0.20 -0.79
CA HIS A 55 4.29 0.42 -0.07
C HIS A 55 5.58 -0.41 -0.25
N PRO A 56 6.74 0.22 -0.57
CA PRO A 56 8.01 -0.47 -0.86
C PRO A 56 8.74 -0.96 0.40
N SER A 57 8.04 -1.61 1.31
CA SER A 57 8.63 -2.34 2.44
C SER A 57 7.81 -3.56 2.84
N LEU A 58 8.39 -4.40 3.69
CA LEU A 58 7.65 -5.39 4.48
C LEU A 58 7.09 -4.71 5.74
N LEU A 59 5.90 -4.11 5.64
CA LEU A 59 5.20 -3.51 6.78
C LEU A 59 5.04 -4.54 7.91
N PRO A 60 5.15 -4.13 9.19
CA PRO A 60 5.22 -2.75 9.69
C PRO A 60 6.63 -2.11 9.63
N SER A 61 7.62 -2.76 9.01
CA SER A 61 8.98 -2.18 8.91
C SER A 61 9.03 -1.03 7.91
N PHE A 62 9.76 0.03 8.24
CA PHE A 62 10.06 1.17 7.34
C PHE A 62 8.84 1.85 6.70
N PRO A 63 7.83 2.32 7.48
CA PRO A 63 6.73 3.12 6.94
C PRO A 63 7.22 4.49 6.44
N GLY A 64 6.42 5.13 5.59
CA GLY A 64 6.70 6.45 5.05
C GLY A 64 7.76 6.47 3.94
N LEU A 65 8.49 7.58 3.82
CA LEU A 65 9.33 7.82 2.63
C LEU A 65 10.65 7.06 2.66
N HIS A 66 11.19 6.75 1.47
CA HIS A 66 12.52 6.15 1.28
C HIS A 66 12.73 4.81 1.97
N ALA A 67 11.71 3.94 1.97
CA ALA A 67 11.81 2.63 2.63
C ALA A 67 13.01 1.76 2.18
N PRO A 68 13.38 1.70 0.88
CA PRO A 68 14.61 1.00 0.47
C PRO A 68 15.88 1.55 1.14
N ARG A 69 16.00 2.88 1.25
CA ARG A 69 17.12 3.53 1.97
C ARG A 69 17.13 3.19 3.44
N GLN A 70 15.96 3.18 4.08
CA GLN A 70 15.83 2.83 5.49
C GLN A 70 16.27 1.38 5.74
N ALA A 71 15.88 0.44 4.87
CA ALA A 71 16.27 -0.95 4.92
C ALA A 71 17.80 -1.14 4.81
N LEU A 72 18.44 -0.46 3.84
CA LEU A 72 19.89 -0.49 3.67
C LEU A 72 20.63 0.07 4.90
N ARG A 73 20.17 1.21 5.42
CA ARG A 73 20.76 1.83 6.63
C ARG A 73 20.61 0.96 7.87
N ALA A 74 19.53 0.20 7.98
CA ALA A 74 19.31 -0.74 9.06
C ALA A 74 20.13 -2.04 8.93
N GLY A 75 20.85 -2.23 7.80
CA GLY A 75 21.58 -3.46 7.52
C GLY A 75 20.67 -4.67 7.29
N ALA A 76 19.42 -4.42 6.87
CA ALA A 76 18.45 -5.48 6.58
C ALA A 76 18.99 -6.44 5.51
N LYS A 77 18.66 -7.72 5.65
CA LYS A 77 19.00 -8.76 4.65
C LYS A 77 17.84 -9.11 3.74
N VAL A 78 16.64 -8.67 4.11
CA VAL A 78 15.40 -8.86 3.38
C VAL A 78 14.65 -7.53 3.39
N SER A 79 14.10 -7.16 2.24
CA SER A 79 13.15 -6.06 2.05
C SER A 79 11.96 -6.60 1.26
N GLY A 80 11.11 -5.74 0.70
CA GLY A 80 9.96 -6.19 -0.08
C GLY A 80 8.97 -5.07 -0.35
N CYS A 81 7.74 -5.45 -0.71
CA CYS A 81 6.60 -4.55 -0.78
C CYS A 81 5.38 -5.15 -0.08
N THR A 82 4.46 -4.28 0.31
CA THR A 82 3.19 -4.63 0.95
C THR A 82 2.04 -3.93 0.24
N VAL A 83 1.02 -4.70 -0.14
CA VAL A 83 -0.29 -4.15 -0.52
C VAL A 83 -1.18 -4.16 0.71
N HIS A 84 -1.85 -3.05 0.99
CA HIS A 84 -2.74 -2.91 2.14
C HIS A 84 -3.93 -2.01 1.84
N PHE A 85 -4.98 -2.09 2.66
CA PHE A 85 -6.01 -1.07 2.70
C PHE A 85 -5.49 0.19 3.39
N VAL A 86 -5.89 1.36 2.91
CA VAL A 86 -5.55 2.64 3.54
C VAL A 86 -6.52 2.94 4.67
N ASP A 87 -5.96 3.35 5.82
CA ASP A 87 -6.67 3.94 6.94
C ASP A 87 -6.23 5.41 7.12
N GLU A 88 -6.59 6.05 8.24
CA GLU A 88 -6.19 7.45 8.50
C GLU A 88 -4.70 7.58 8.93
N GLY A 89 -3.99 6.47 9.13
CA GLY A 89 -2.58 6.46 9.45
C GLY A 89 -1.69 6.40 8.20
N VAL A 90 -0.37 6.33 8.43
CA VAL A 90 0.63 6.21 7.36
C VAL A 90 1.10 4.77 7.32
N ASP A 91 0.68 4.04 6.28
CA ASP A 91 1.05 2.64 6.05
C ASP A 91 0.67 1.71 7.21
N THR A 92 -0.46 1.97 7.90
CA THR A 92 -0.91 1.20 9.08
C THR A 92 -2.13 0.32 8.86
N GLY A 93 -2.83 0.48 7.73
CA GLY A 93 -4.08 -0.24 7.51
C GLY A 93 -3.89 -1.75 7.26
N PRO A 94 -5.00 -2.53 7.24
CA PRO A 94 -4.96 -3.98 7.12
C PRO A 94 -4.16 -4.46 5.89
N MET A 95 -3.15 -5.29 6.14
CA MET A 95 -2.29 -5.86 5.10
C MET A 95 -3.02 -6.94 4.31
N LEU A 96 -2.83 -6.93 2.99
CA LEU A 96 -3.45 -7.87 2.06
C LEU A 96 -2.46 -8.90 1.56
N LEU A 97 -1.29 -8.44 1.10
CA LEU A 97 -0.27 -9.32 0.53
C LEU A 97 1.11 -8.67 0.60
N GLN A 98 2.15 -9.47 0.88
CA GLN A 98 3.54 -9.02 0.84
C GLN A 98 4.37 -9.90 -0.08
N ALA A 99 5.45 -9.34 -0.60
CA ALA A 99 6.49 -10.07 -1.31
C ALA A 99 7.86 -9.63 -0.83
N ALA A 100 8.67 -10.60 -0.42
CA ALA A 100 10.01 -10.38 0.04
C ALA A 100 11.03 -10.41 -1.12
N VAL A 101 12.07 -9.61 -1.01
CA VAL A 101 13.24 -9.63 -1.88
C VAL A 101 14.51 -9.60 -1.04
N PRO A 102 15.60 -10.26 -1.47
CA PRO A 102 16.87 -10.16 -0.76
C PRO A 102 17.46 -8.76 -0.91
N VAL A 103 18.16 -8.31 0.14
CA VAL A 103 19.08 -7.16 0.08
C VAL A 103 20.48 -7.71 -0.15
N LEU A 104 21.07 -7.38 -1.30
CA LEU A 104 22.37 -7.88 -1.72
C LEU A 104 23.50 -7.00 -1.14
N PRO A 105 24.73 -7.56 -0.98
CA PRO A 105 25.86 -6.81 -0.40
C PRO A 105 26.18 -5.49 -1.11
N ASP A 106 26.03 -5.44 -2.43
CA ASP A 106 26.37 -4.29 -3.27
C ASP A 106 25.14 -3.49 -3.72
N ASP A 107 24.01 -3.62 -3.00
CA ASP A 107 22.82 -2.81 -3.27
C ASP A 107 23.04 -1.36 -2.82
N ASP A 108 22.67 -0.44 -3.72
CA ASP A 108 22.31 0.93 -3.38
C ASP A 108 20.77 1.07 -3.32
N GLU A 109 20.28 2.28 -3.01
CA GLU A 109 18.83 2.56 -2.90
C GLU A 109 18.10 2.22 -4.20
N ASP A 110 18.67 2.58 -5.35
CA ASP A 110 18.05 2.40 -6.66
C ASP A 110 17.96 0.93 -7.06
N ARG A 111 19.02 0.14 -6.84
CA ARG A 111 19.04 -1.31 -7.11
C ARG A 111 18.03 -2.06 -6.25
N LEU A 112 17.96 -1.74 -4.96
CA LEU A 112 16.98 -2.35 -4.07
C LEU A 112 15.56 -1.91 -4.45
N ALA A 113 15.34 -0.63 -4.74
CA ALA A 113 14.04 -0.11 -5.16
C ALA A 113 13.55 -0.77 -6.46
N ALA A 114 14.43 -0.94 -7.46
CA ALA A 114 14.09 -1.61 -8.72
C ALA A 114 13.65 -3.07 -8.49
N ARG A 115 14.36 -3.81 -7.62
CA ARG A 115 13.99 -5.19 -7.28
C ARG A 115 12.66 -5.27 -6.54
N VAL A 116 12.38 -4.32 -5.66
CA VAL A 116 11.08 -4.20 -4.98
C VAL A 116 9.97 -3.90 -6.01
N LEU A 117 10.20 -2.94 -6.91
CA LEU A 117 9.24 -2.53 -7.95
C LEU A 117 8.82 -3.69 -8.86
N GLU A 118 9.72 -4.62 -9.17
CA GLU A 118 9.36 -5.85 -9.90
C GLU A 118 8.28 -6.67 -9.17
N GLN A 119 8.34 -6.75 -7.84
CA GLN A 119 7.30 -7.41 -7.05
C GLN A 119 6.03 -6.56 -6.96
N GLU A 120 6.16 -5.23 -6.88
CA GLU A 120 5.00 -4.33 -6.87
C GLU A 120 4.12 -4.49 -8.10
N HIS A 121 4.74 -4.55 -9.28
CA HIS A 121 4.06 -4.79 -10.56
C HIS A 121 3.34 -6.15 -10.63
N ARG A 122 3.73 -7.12 -9.80
CA ARG A 122 3.07 -8.43 -9.71
C ARG A 122 1.94 -8.43 -8.68
N LEU A 123 2.20 -7.85 -7.52
CA LEU A 123 1.29 -7.90 -6.37
C LEU A 123 0.11 -6.96 -6.53
N PHE A 124 0.35 -5.71 -6.92
CA PHE A 124 -0.71 -4.70 -6.90
C PHE A 124 -1.85 -5.01 -7.88
N PRO A 125 -1.59 -5.37 -9.16
CA PRO A 125 -2.66 -5.75 -10.09
C PRO A 125 -3.39 -7.03 -9.68
N ARG A 126 -2.72 -7.95 -8.99
CA ARG A 126 -3.33 -9.19 -8.50
C ARG A 126 -4.33 -8.92 -7.38
N VAL A 127 -3.93 -8.13 -6.38
CA VAL A 127 -4.83 -7.74 -5.28
C VAL A 127 -6.00 -6.93 -5.83
N LEU A 128 -5.74 -5.99 -6.75
CA LEU A 128 -6.81 -5.24 -7.41
C LEU A 128 -7.80 -6.15 -8.16
N ARG A 129 -7.32 -7.22 -8.81
CA ARG A 129 -8.20 -8.20 -9.46
C ARG A 129 -9.08 -8.94 -8.46
N TRP A 130 -8.53 -9.37 -7.32
CA TRP A 130 -9.34 -10.01 -6.27
C TRP A 130 -10.36 -9.04 -5.68
N PHE A 131 -9.96 -7.80 -5.45
CA PHE A 131 -10.85 -6.74 -4.99
C PHE A 131 -12.01 -6.49 -5.97
N ALA A 132 -11.69 -6.28 -7.25
CA ALA A 132 -12.68 -6.03 -8.29
C ALA A 132 -13.62 -7.22 -8.55
N ALA A 133 -13.16 -8.44 -8.25
CA ALA A 133 -13.99 -9.66 -8.32
C ALA A 133 -14.85 -9.88 -7.07
N GLY A 134 -14.82 -8.98 -6.07
CA GLY A 134 -15.56 -9.14 -4.82
C GLY A 134 -15.05 -10.29 -3.94
N ARG A 135 -13.79 -10.70 -4.12
CA ARG A 135 -13.19 -11.85 -3.42
C ARG A 135 -12.48 -11.47 -2.13
N LEU A 136 -12.28 -10.17 -1.88
CA LEU A 136 -11.62 -9.67 -0.68
C LEU A 136 -12.64 -9.16 0.33
N GLU A 137 -12.50 -9.64 1.56
CA GLU A 137 -13.31 -9.21 2.70
C GLU A 137 -12.40 -8.81 3.87
N LEU A 138 -12.92 -7.99 4.78
CA LEU A 138 -12.25 -7.68 6.05
C LEU A 138 -13.06 -8.27 7.20
N ASP A 139 -12.41 -9.11 7.99
CA ASP A 139 -12.88 -9.57 9.31
C ASP A 139 -12.06 -8.85 10.38
N GLY A 140 -12.60 -7.73 10.89
CA GLY A 140 -11.86 -6.81 11.75
C GLY A 140 -10.62 -6.25 11.05
N ALA A 141 -9.44 -6.55 11.57
CA ALA A 141 -8.15 -6.15 11.00
C ALA A 141 -7.55 -7.19 10.03
N ARG A 142 -8.24 -8.30 9.78
CA ARG A 142 -7.74 -9.41 8.96
C ARG A 142 -8.38 -9.42 7.58
N ALA A 143 -7.56 -9.51 6.55
CA ALA A 143 -8.04 -9.69 5.19
C ALA A 143 -8.34 -11.15 4.89
N LEU A 144 -9.47 -11.41 4.25
CA LEU A 144 -9.88 -12.71 3.75
C LEU A 144 -9.93 -12.70 2.22
N LEU A 145 -9.49 -13.78 1.60
CA LEU A 145 -9.68 -14.10 0.19
C LEU A 145 -10.58 -15.33 0.08
N ASP A 146 -11.75 -15.19 -0.54
CA ASP A 146 -12.75 -16.27 -0.67
C ASP A 146 -13.08 -16.94 0.69
N GLY A 147 -13.23 -16.11 1.74
CA GLY A 147 -13.50 -16.56 3.11
C GLY A 147 -12.31 -17.17 3.86
N ARG A 148 -11.10 -17.15 3.27
CA ARG A 148 -9.88 -17.68 3.91
C ARG A 148 -8.91 -16.55 4.27
N PRO A 149 -8.27 -16.58 5.45
CA PRO A 149 -7.25 -15.60 5.81
C PRO A 149 -6.12 -15.46 4.80
N LEU A 150 -5.80 -14.21 4.44
CA LEU A 150 -4.56 -13.86 3.76
C LEU A 150 -3.45 -13.69 4.80
N ASP A 151 -2.72 -14.77 5.05
CA ASP A 151 -1.65 -14.78 6.07
C ASP A 151 -0.34 -14.21 5.52
N GLY A 152 -0.34 -12.99 4.99
CA GLY A 152 0.82 -12.11 4.74
C GLY A 152 2.00 -12.63 3.88
N TRP A 153 2.11 -13.92 3.59
CA TRP A 153 3.28 -14.59 3.03
C TRP A 153 2.89 -15.47 1.84
N PRO A 154 3.67 -15.48 0.75
CA PRO A 154 3.29 -16.20 -0.45
C PRO A 154 3.90 -17.60 -0.42
N GLU A 155 3.41 -18.53 0.40
CA GLU A 155 3.83 -19.93 0.24
C GLU A 155 2.86 -20.76 -0.60
N THR A 156 1.57 -20.42 -0.67
CA THR A 156 0.65 -21.04 -1.64
C THR A 156 -0.52 -20.11 -1.95
N LEU A 157 -0.29 -19.13 -2.84
CA LEU A 157 -1.41 -18.40 -3.43
C LEU A 157 -2.17 -19.35 -4.37
N PRO A 158 -3.51 -19.46 -4.28
CA PRO A 158 -4.30 -20.22 -5.25
C PRO A 158 -3.97 -19.75 -6.67
N ALA A 159 -3.90 -20.69 -7.61
CA ALA A 159 -3.77 -20.35 -9.02
C ALA A 159 -4.91 -19.42 -9.44
N ALA A 160 -4.58 -18.46 -10.32
CA ALA A 160 -5.46 -17.38 -10.76
C ALA A 160 -6.80 -17.86 -11.30
#